data_AF-A0A0K2V2Z7-F1
#
_entry.id   AF-A0A0K2V2Z7-F1
#
_cell.length_a   1.000
_cell.length_b   1.000
_cell.length_c   1.000
_cell.angle_alpha   90.00
_cell.angle_beta   90.00
_cell.angle_gamma   90.00
#
_symmetry.space_group_name_H-M   'P 1'
#
loop_
_entity.id
_entity.type
_entity.pdbx_description
1 polymer ?
#
loop_
_entity_poly.entity_id
_entity_poly.type
_entity_poly.pdbx_seq_one_letter_code
_entity_poly.pdbx_strand_id
1 'polypeptide(L)'
;MKVALFFLALSILVVNGASKVKLCNYNGKNYRRGQTALMLPFCCTKMVCSSNGYFSYPTYGKGKKCGCCIDPFNKNNFISDGQY
;
A
#
# COMPACT_ATOMS: atom_id res chain seq x y z
N MET A 1 -19.77 31.05 -38.69
CA MET A 1 -18.77 30.05 -38.27
C MET A 1 -18.00 30.56 -37.06
N LYS A 2 -18.53 30.40 -35.83
CA LYS A 2 -17.87 30.91 -34.61
C LYS A 2 -18.25 30.13 -33.33
N VAL A 3 -18.70 28.87 -33.49
CA VAL A 3 -19.15 28.03 -32.35
C VAL A 3 -18.22 26.83 -32.14
N ALA A 4 -17.40 26.48 -33.13
CA ALA A 4 -16.52 25.31 -33.08
C ALA A 4 -15.28 25.49 -32.17
N LEU A 5 -14.93 26.72 -31.78
CA LEU A 5 -13.74 26.99 -30.97
C LEU A 5 -13.97 26.84 -29.46
N PHE A 6 -15.22 26.82 -28.99
CA PHE A 6 -15.51 26.64 -27.56
C PHE A 6 -15.45 25.19 -27.09
N PHE A 7 -15.62 24.21 -27.99
CA PHE A 7 -15.58 22.79 -27.62
C PHE A 7 -14.15 22.22 -27.50
N LEU A 8 -13.15 22.88 -28.08
CA LEU A 8 -11.73 22.48 -27.96
C LEU A 8 -11.11 22.83 -26.59
N ALA A 9 -11.73 23.74 -25.83
CA ALA A 9 -11.24 24.14 -24.52
C ALA A 9 -11.67 23.18 -23.39
N LEU A 10 -12.80 22.48 -23.53
CA LEU A 10 -13.27 21.53 -22.51
C LEU A 10 -12.47 20.22 -22.47
N SER A 11 -11.76 19.86 -23.54
CA SER A 11 -10.92 18.65 -23.58
C SER A 11 -9.63 18.75 -22.75
N ILE A 12 -9.25 19.95 -22.29
CA ILE A 12 -7.98 20.16 -21.55
C ILE A 12 -8.16 19.93 -20.03
N LEU A 13 -9.39 19.91 -19.51
CA LEU A 13 -9.63 19.72 -18.07
C LEU A 13 -9.66 18.25 -17.61
N VAL A 14 -9.55 17.27 -18.51
CA VAL A 14 -9.63 15.83 -18.15
C VAL A 14 -8.25 15.19 -17.93
N VAL A 15 -7.23 15.97 -17.58
CA VAL A 15 -5.88 15.43 -17.28
C VAL A 15 -5.33 16.01 -15.99
N ASN A 16 -6.05 15.91 -14.86
CA ASN A 16 -5.41 16.09 -13.54
C ASN A 16 -6.14 15.35 -12.42
N GLY A 17 -6.80 14.24 -12.75
CA GLY A 17 -7.36 13.30 -11.78
C GLY A 17 -6.47 12.08 -11.53
N ALA A 18 -5.20 12.10 -11.96
CA ALA A 18 -4.27 11.01 -11.69
C ALA A 18 -3.88 11.05 -10.20
N SER A 19 -4.74 10.47 -9.36
CA SER A 19 -4.44 10.20 -7.95
C SER A 19 -3.09 9.52 -7.90
N LYS A 20 -2.05 10.21 -7.38
CA LYS A 20 -0.68 9.70 -7.32
C LYS A 20 -0.75 8.38 -6.56
N VAL A 21 -0.49 7.27 -7.25
CA VAL A 21 -0.45 5.95 -6.62
C VAL A 21 0.60 6.01 -5.52
N LYS A 22 0.16 5.91 -4.26
CA LYS A 22 1.09 5.87 -3.13
C LYS A 22 1.81 4.53 -3.15
N LEU A 23 3.13 4.58 -3.08
CA LEU A 23 4.00 3.41 -3.01
C LEU A 23 4.51 3.27 -1.58
N CYS A 24 4.71 2.02 -1.16
CA CYS A 24 5.35 1.73 0.13
C CYS A 24 6.83 1.45 -0.10
N ASN A 25 7.71 2.05 0.71
CA ASN A 25 9.15 1.82 0.63
C ASN A 25 9.62 0.91 1.75
N TYR A 26 10.33 -0.16 1.40
CA TYR A 26 10.98 -1.04 2.37
C TYR A 26 12.37 -1.45 1.85
N ASN A 27 13.40 -1.28 2.68
CA ASN A 27 14.80 -1.53 2.34
C ASN A 27 15.23 -0.93 0.99
N GLY A 28 14.78 0.29 0.70
CA GLY A 28 15.11 1.00 -0.55
C GLY A 28 14.32 0.54 -1.78
N LYS A 29 13.44 -0.46 -1.66
CA LYS A 29 12.57 -0.93 -2.74
C LYS A 29 11.15 -0.39 -2.59
N ASN A 30 10.56 0.02 -3.71
CA ASN A 30 9.19 0.49 -3.77
C ASN A 30 8.23 -0.66 -4.13
N TYR A 31 7.11 -0.73 -3.41
CA TYR A 31 6.06 -1.71 -3.57
C TYR A 31 4.75 -1.01 -3.92
N ARG A 32 4.02 -1.56 -4.90
CA ARG A 32 2.68 -1.14 -5.27
C ARG A 32 1.66 -1.78 -4.34
N ARG A 33 0.46 -1.18 -4.28
CA ARG A 33 -0.70 -1.73 -3.56
C ARG A 33 -0.86 -3.24 -3.82
N GLY A 34 -1.01 -4.00 -2.74
CA GLY A 34 -1.22 -5.45 -2.75
C GLY A 34 0.06 -6.28 -2.85
N GLN A 35 1.20 -5.67 -3.18
CA GLN A 35 2.47 -6.39 -3.20
C GLN A 35 2.95 -6.69 -1.78
N THR A 36 3.47 -7.91 -1.60
CA THR A 36 4.07 -8.35 -0.34
C THR A 36 5.56 -8.01 -0.35
N ALA A 37 6.01 -7.26 0.65
CA ALA A 37 7.42 -6.90 0.81
C ALA A 37 8.20 -7.94 1.63
N LEU A 38 7.55 -8.54 2.62
CA LEU A 38 8.13 -9.53 3.52
C LEU A 38 7.05 -10.55 3.92
N MET A 39 7.42 -11.82 4.00
CA MET A 39 6.57 -12.86 4.55
C MET A 39 7.16 -13.35 5.87
N LEU A 40 6.32 -13.47 6.90
CA LEU A 40 6.72 -13.83 8.27
C LEU A 40 5.92 -15.06 8.73
N PRO A 41 6.29 -16.28 8.29
CA PRO A 41 5.52 -17.49 8.55
C PRO A 41 5.40 -17.86 10.02
N PHE A 42 6.44 -17.61 10.82
CA PHE A 42 6.42 -17.86 12.26
C PHE A 42 5.31 -17.06 12.96
N CYS A 43 5.04 -15.85 12.47
CA CYS A 43 4.04 -14.94 13.02
C CYS A 43 2.73 -14.98 12.22
N CYS A 44 2.60 -15.92 11.28
CA CYS A 44 1.45 -16.06 10.40
C CYS A 44 1.04 -14.75 9.71
N THR A 45 1.98 -13.83 9.43
CA THR A 45 1.66 -12.51 8.90
C THR A 45 2.55 -12.18 7.72
N LYS A 46 2.08 -11.27 6.87
CA LYS A 46 2.83 -10.77 5.72
C LYS A 46 2.74 -9.26 5.69
N MET A 47 3.82 -8.62 5.26
CA MET A 47 3.89 -7.16 5.13
C MET A 47 3.43 -6.76 3.73
N VAL A 48 2.22 -6.19 3.62
CA VAL A 48 1.55 -5.91 2.34
C VAL A 48 1.35 -4.41 2.18
N CYS A 49 1.80 -3.87 1.04
CA CYS A 49 1.62 -2.46 0.74
C CYS A 49 0.14 -2.12 0.55
N SER A 50 -0.37 -1.17 1.32
CA SER A 50 -1.77 -0.75 1.25
C SER A 50 -1.93 0.46 0.30
N SER A 51 -3.18 0.86 0.05
CA SER A 51 -3.47 2.01 -0.83
C SER A 51 -3.06 3.36 -0.27
N ASN A 52 -2.84 3.47 1.05
CA ASN A 52 -2.50 4.73 1.71
C ASN A 52 -0.97 5.01 1.73
N GLY A 53 -0.15 4.11 1.17
CA GLY A 53 1.31 4.22 1.16
C GLY A 53 2.01 3.62 2.38
N TYR A 54 1.27 2.98 3.29
CA TYR A 54 1.79 2.26 4.46
C TYR A 54 1.66 0.74 4.30
N PHE A 55 2.41 0.00 5.11
CA PHE A 55 2.38 -1.47 5.10
C PHE A 55 1.42 -2.02 6.13
N SER A 56 0.42 -2.75 5.65
CA SER A 56 -0.46 -3.55 6.49
C SER A 56 0.16 -4.90 6.84
N TYR A 57 -0.20 -5.45 8.00
CA TYR A 57 0.26 -6.78 8.47
C TYR A 57 -0.89 -7.80 8.61
N PRO A 58 -1.56 -8.20 7.52
CA PRO A 58 -2.65 -9.18 7.59
C PRO A 58 -2.16 -10.56 8.01
N THR A 59 -2.88 -11.15 8.96
CA THR A 59 -2.69 -12.52 9.43
C THR A 59 -3.28 -13.54 8.44
N TYR A 60 -2.51 -14.56 8.10
CA TYR A 60 -2.92 -15.69 7.27
C TYR A 60 -2.82 -17.00 8.06
N GLY A 61 -3.95 -17.68 8.24
CA GLY A 61 -4.02 -18.93 9.02
C GLY A 61 -4.78 -18.75 10.33
N LYS A 62 -6.11 -18.62 10.22
CA LYS A 62 -7.02 -18.65 11.38
C LYS A 62 -6.84 -19.97 12.14
N GLY A 63 -6.70 -19.91 13.46
CA GLY A 63 -6.59 -21.10 14.32
C GLY A 63 -5.20 -21.72 14.45
N LYS A 64 -4.14 -21.09 13.91
CA LYS A 64 -2.74 -21.52 14.13
C LYS A 64 -2.13 -20.83 15.35
N LYS A 65 -1.24 -21.53 16.07
CA LYS A 65 -0.36 -20.91 17.07
C LYS A 65 0.71 -20.09 16.33
N CYS A 66 0.54 -18.78 16.32
CA CYS A 66 1.46 -17.84 15.70
C CYS A 66 2.36 -17.23 16.78
N GLY A 67 3.64 -17.04 16.47
CA GLY A 67 4.59 -16.37 17.35
C GLY A 67 4.52 -14.84 17.25
N CYS A 68 5.25 -14.15 18.12
CA CYS A 68 5.42 -12.70 18.08
C CYS A 68 6.63 -12.33 17.20
N CYS A 69 6.47 -11.34 16.33
CA CYS A 69 7.53 -10.78 15.49
C CYS A 69 7.76 -9.31 15.82
N ILE A 70 9.01 -8.85 15.74
CA ILE A 70 9.37 -7.44 15.86
C ILE A 70 8.94 -6.67 14.60
N ASP A 71 8.45 -5.45 14.77
CA ASP A 71 8.11 -4.54 13.66
C ASP A 71 9.39 -4.13 12.89
N PRO A 72 9.45 -4.36 11.57
CA PRO A 72 10.59 -3.98 10.73
C PRO A 72 10.90 -2.48 10.71
N PHE A 73 9.91 -1.62 10.95
CA PHE A 73 10.06 -0.15 10.98
C PHE A 73 10.34 0.38 12.39
N ASN A 74 9.86 -0.33 13.42
CA ASN A 74 10.08 0.04 14.81
C ASN A 74 10.52 -1.17 15.64
N LYS A 75 11.84 -1.29 15.87
CA LYS A 75 12.42 -2.41 16.61
C LYS A 75 11.95 -2.54 18.07
N ASN A 76 11.29 -1.51 18.61
CA ASN A 76 10.74 -1.51 19.97
C ASN A 76 9.27 -1.99 20.01
N ASN A 77 8.65 -2.24 18.86
CA ASN A 77 7.26 -2.70 18.76
C ASN A 77 7.19 -4.12 18.19
N PHE A 78 6.08 -4.81 18.51
CA PHE A 78 5.71 -6.08 17.88
C PHE A 78 4.66 -5.86 16.80
N ILE A 79 4.70 -6.70 15.77
CA ILE A 79 3.70 -6.75 14.72
C ILE A 79 2.39 -7.25 15.32
N SER A 80 1.32 -6.50 15.08
CA SER A 80 -0.05 -6.93 15.37
C SER A 80 -0.92 -6.88 14.11
N ASP A 81 -1.94 -7.75 14.08
CA ASP A 81 -2.85 -7.87 12.94
C ASP A 81 -3.52 -6.54 12.63
N GLY A 82 -3.46 -6.10 11.36
CA GLY A 82 -4.06 -4.84 10.94
C GLY A 82 -3.26 -3.57 11.28
N GLN A 83 -2.03 -3.66 11.78
CA GLN A 83 -1.18 -2.47 11.91
C GLN A 83 -0.86 -1.84 10.54
N TYR A 84 -0.95 -0.50 10.50
CA TYR A 84 -0.83 0.49 9.41
C TYR A 84 -1.72 0.35 8.15
#